data_AF-A0A0U1KV91-F1
#
_entry.id   AF-A0A0U1KV91-F1
#
_cell.length_a   1.000
_cell.length_b   1.000
_cell.length_c   1.000
_cell.angle_alpha   90.00
_cell.angle_beta   90.00
_cell.angle_gamma   90.00
#
_symmetry.space_group_name_H-M   'P 1'
#
loop_
_entity.id
_entity.type
_entity.pdbx_description
1 polymer ?
#
loop_
_entity_poly.entity_id
_entity_poly.type
_entity_poly.pdbx_seq_one_letter_code
_entity_poly.pdbx_strand_id
1 'polypeptide(L)'
;MKCTACGKNVEQAKFCPNCGAKIPAAPKVKKVKASTDPVVIKYIDKLAYSVSEFAQVIGISRGKVYELMEQNRITFVQVDGRKMISRKAAEEFLSRHEVVATEELPKLVRIV
;
A
#
# COMPACT_ATOMS: atom_id res chain seq x y z
N MET A 1 -16.67 4.41 24.50
CA MET A 1 -16.52 5.63 23.66
C MET A 1 -17.79 6.46 23.79
N LYS A 2 -17.74 7.80 23.71
CA LYS A 2 -18.95 8.63 23.83
C LYS A 2 -19.62 8.78 22.47
N CYS A 3 -20.93 8.60 22.42
CA CYS A 3 -21.70 8.93 21.23
C CYS A 3 -21.62 10.44 20.99
N THR A 4 -21.16 10.85 19.81
CA THR A 4 -21.03 12.27 19.42
C THR A 4 -22.38 12.98 19.28
N ALA A 5 -23.48 12.22 19.15
CA ALA A 5 -24.82 12.78 18.98
C ALA A 5 -25.60 12.94 20.30
N CYS A 6 -25.45 12.02 21.27
CA CYS A 6 -26.22 12.08 22.53
C CYS A 6 -25.37 12.05 23.81
N GLY A 7 -24.04 12.02 23.69
CA GLY A 7 -23.12 12.11 24.83
C GLY A 7 -23.00 10.85 25.70
N LYS A 8 -23.88 9.85 25.54
CA LYS A 8 -23.83 8.61 26.35
C LYS A 8 -22.64 7.72 25.97
N ASN A 9 -22.11 7.04 26.97
CA ASN A 9 -21.08 6.02 26.77
C ASN A 9 -21.69 4.80 26.08
N VAL A 10 -21.03 4.38 25.02
CA VAL A 10 -21.38 3.20 24.23
C VAL A 10 -20.17 2.27 24.17
N GLU A 11 -20.44 1.00 24.42
CA GLU A 11 -19.49 -0.09 24.28
C GLU A 11 -19.61 -0.64 22.87
N GLN A 12 -18.61 -0.38 22.03
CA GLN A 12 -18.32 -1.02 20.73
C GLN A 12 -19.55 -1.48 19.91
N ALA A 13 -20.54 -0.61 19.72
CA ALA A 13 -21.73 -0.90 18.91
C ALA A 13 -21.65 -0.18 17.55
N LYS A 14 -22.28 -0.76 16.51
CA LYS A 14 -22.40 -0.15 15.17
C LYS A 14 -23.34 1.08 15.18
N PHE A 15 -24.26 1.11 16.13
CA PHE A 15 -25.25 2.17 16.35
C PHE A 15 -25.40 2.40 17.85
N CYS A 16 -25.63 3.66 18.27
CA CYS A 16 -25.87 3.99 19.66
C CYS A 16 -27.25 3.47 20.08
N PRO A 17 -27.35 2.58 21.10
CA PRO A 17 -28.64 2.03 21.54
C PRO A 17 -29.58 3.09 22.14
N ASN A 18 -29.08 4.29 22.44
CA ASN A 18 -29.88 5.35 23.05
C ASN A 18 -30.46 6.37 22.04
N CYS A 19 -29.80 6.63 20.91
CA CYS A 19 -30.28 7.63 19.95
C CYS A 19 -30.27 7.16 18.49
N GLY A 20 -29.88 5.90 18.24
CA GLY A 20 -29.79 5.34 16.89
C GLY A 20 -28.65 5.90 16.04
N ALA A 21 -27.89 6.90 16.51
CA ALA A 21 -26.80 7.47 15.75
C ALA A 21 -25.74 6.42 15.41
N LYS A 22 -25.30 6.39 14.16
CA LYS A 22 -24.27 5.49 13.67
C LYS A 22 -22.94 5.88 14.32
N ILE A 23 -22.34 4.94 15.04
CA ILE A 23 -21.06 5.20 15.68
C ILE A 23 -19.99 4.87 14.65
N PRO A 24 -19.11 5.81 14.27
CA PRO A 24 -18.06 5.51 13.31
C PRO A 24 -17.18 4.41 13.90
N ALA A 25 -17.23 3.23 13.28
CA ALA A 25 -16.32 2.16 13.61
C ALA A 25 -14.92 2.69 13.30
N ALA A 26 -14.06 2.75 14.33
CA ALA A 26 -12.66 3.04 14.12
C ALA A 26 -12.16 2.13 12.98
N PRO A 27 -11.52 2.68 11.94
CA PRO A 27 -11.06 1.89 10.81
C PRO A 27 -10.20 0.76 11.36
N LYS A 28 -10.61 -0.50 11.11
CA LYS A 28 -9.80 -1.67 11.45
C LYS A 28 -8.58 -1.64 10.54
N VAL A 29 -7.55 -0.89 10.94
CA VAL A 29 -6.22 -0.98 10.35
C VAL A 29 -5.81 -2.43 10.54
N LYS A 30 -5.79 -3.21 9.45
CA LYS A 30 -5.16 -4.53 9.46
C LYS A 30 -3.74 -4.27 9.97
N LYS A 31 -3.40 -4.81 11.14
CA LYS A 31 -2.03 -4.83 11.65
C LYS A 31 -1.18 -5.58 10.63
N VAL A 32 -0.66 -4.88 9.63
CA VAL A 32 0.51 -5.36 8.92
C VAL A 32 1.60 -5.26 9.97
N LYS A 33 2.13 -6.40 10.40
CA LYS A 33 3.29 -6.42 11.26
C LYS A 33 4.34 -5.55 10.56
N ALA A 34 4.72 -4.44 11.19
CA ALA A 34 5.95 -3.76 10.82
C ALA A 34 7.06 -4.77 11.09
N SER A 35 7.44 -5.51 10.06
CA SER A 35 8.69 -6.27 10.09
C SER A 35 9.79 -5.21 10.16
N THR A 36 10.32 -5.01 11.35
CA THR A 36 11.47 -4.15 11.66
C THR A 36 12.77 -4.72 11.11
N ASP A 37 12.72 -5.34 9.93
CA ASP A 37 13.89 -5.73 9.19
C ASP A 37 14.20 -4.57 8.23
N PRO A 38 15.40 -3.99 8.25
CA PRO A 38 15.82 -3.12 7.16
C PRO A 38 15.63 -3.93 5.88
N VAL A 39 14.67 -3.50 5.05
CA VAL A 39 14.40 -4.13 3.75
C VAL A 39 15.63 -3.90 2.91
N VAL A 40 16.62 -4.79 3.05
CA VAL A 40 17.67 -4.97 2.06
C VAL A 40 16.92 -5.47 0.84
N ILE A 41 16.56 -4.54 -0.04
CA ILE A 41 16.11 -4.87 -1.40
C ILE A 41 17.33 -5.52 -2.05
N LYS A 42 17.51 -6.83 -1.83
CA LYS A 42 18.31 -7.65 -2.73
C LYS A 42 17.65 -7.43 -4.09
N TYR A 43 18.36 -6.77 -5.00
CA TYR A 43 17.96 -6.64 -6.39
C TYR A 43 17.96 -8.04 -7.00
N ILE A 44 16.90 -8.78 -6.71
CA ILE A 44 16.56 -10.02 -7.39
C ILE A 44 16.00 -9.56 -8.72
N ASP A 45 16.58 -10.08 -9.80
CA ASP A 45 16.15 -9.87 -11.17
C ASP A 45 14.76 -10.53 -11.36
N LYS A 46 13.71 -9.95 -10.75
CA LYS A 46 12.34 -10.46 -10.83
C LYS A 46 11.77 -10.20 -12.20
N LEU A 47 11.11 -11.19 -12.78
CA LEU A 47 10.42 -11.06 -14.08
C LEU A 47 9.12 -10.25 -13.94
N ALA A 48 8.49 -10.32 -12.77
CA ALA A 48 7.26 -9.58 -12.48
C ALA A 48 7.09 -9.33 -10.97
N TYR A 49 6.28 -8.33 -10.66
CA TYR A 49 5.90 -7.89 -9.33
C TYR A 49 4.41 -8.10 -9.13
N SER A 50 4.01 -8.58 -7.95
CA SER A 50 2.60 -8.43 -7.56
C SER A 50 2.26 -6.95 -7.38
N VAL A 51 0.97 -6.61 -7.43
CA VAL A 51 0.48 -5.23 -7.16
C VAL A 51 0.99 -4.68 -5.83
N SER A 52 1.10 -5.52 -4.80
CA SER A 52 1.57 -5.09 -3.48
C SER A 52 3.07 -4.85 -3.44
N GLU A 53 3.87 -5.67 -4.12
CA GLU A 53 5.31 -5.45 -4.24
C GLU A 53 5.61 -4.21 -5.07
N PHE A 54 4.90 -4.01 -6.19
CA PHE A 54 5.04 -2.82 -7.00
C PHE A 54 4.72 -1.54 -6.20
N ALA A 55 3.64 -1.55 -5.42
CA ALA A 55 3.29 -0.45 -4.52
C ALA A 55 4.43 -0.11 -3.54
N GLN A 56 5.06 -1.14 -2.96
CA GLN A 56 6.16 -0.96 -1.99
C GLN A 56 7.42 -0.42 -2.64
N VAL A 57 7.83 -0.98 -3.79
CA VAL A 57 9.05 -0.58 -4.51
C VAL A 57 8.93 0.86 -5.03
N ILE A 58 7.76 1.23 -5.53
CA ILE A 58 7.52 2.56 -6.12
C ILE A 58 7.16 3.60 -5.05
N GLY A 59 6.82 3.18 -3.83
CA GLY A 59 6.43 4.10 -2.75
C GLY A 59 5.04 4.71 -2.90
N ILE A 60 4.10 4.01 -3.57
CA ILE A 60 2.72 4.46 -3.77
C ILE A 60 1.71 3.53 -3.08
N SER A 61 0.52 4.06 -2.76
CA SER A 61 -0.52 3.24 -2.13
C SER A 61 -1.05 2.18 -3.09
N ARG A 62 -1.46 1.00 -2.58
CA ARG A 62 -2.09 -0.04 -3.42
C ARG A 62 -3.33 0.45 -4.16
N GLY A 63 -4.12 1.33 -3.53
CA GLY A 63 -5.28 1.96 -4.17
C GLY A 63 -4.85 2.78 -5.38
N LYS A 64 -3.77 3.55 -5.25
CA LYS A 64 -3.22 4.31 -6.37
C LYS A 64 -2.72 3.40 -7.50
N VAL A 65 -2.12 2.25 -7.17
CA VAL A 65 -1.75 1.27 -8.21
C VAL A 65 -2.98 0.77 -8.96
N TYR A 66 -4.06 0.42 -8.26
CA TYR A 66 -5.30 0.00 -8.92
C TYR A 66 -5.91 1.11 -9.78
N GLU A 67 -5.94 2.37 -9.32
CA GLU A 67 -6.35 3.51 -10.14
C GLU A 67 -5.53 3.61 -11.43
N LEU A 68 -4.20 3.46 -11.33
CA LEU A 68 -3.30 3.53 -12.50
C LEU A 68 -3.52 2.36 -13.47
N MET A 69 -3.86 1.17 -12.97
CA MET A 69 -4.23 0.03 -13.80
C MET A 69 -5.57 0.26 -14.51
N GLU A 70 -6.57 0.79 -13.81
CA GLU A 70 -7.89 1.11 -14.37
C GLU A 70 -7.79 2.22 -15.43
N GLN A 71 -6.91 3.19 -15.23
CA GLN A 71 -6.62 4.27 -16.18
C GLN A 71 -5.69 3.85 -17.32
N ASN A 72 -5.32 2.56 -17.43
CA ASN A 72 -4.38 2.04 -18.42
C ASN A 72 -3.00 2.76 -18.43
N ARG A 73 -2.59 3.32 -17.29
CA ARG A 73 -1.29 3.98 -17.11
C ARG A 73 -0.17 2.98 -16.79
N ILE A 74 -0.53 1.82 -16.27
CA ILE A 74 0.36 0.68 -16.01
C ILE A 74 -0.26 -0.57 -16.62
N THR A 75 0.52 -1.28 -17.43
CA THR A 75 0.13 -2.56 -18.01
C THR A 75 0.38 -3.71 -17.02
N PHE A 76 -0.42 -4.77 -17.11
CA PHE A 76 -0.29 -5.95 -16.26
C PHE A 76 -0.60 -7.22 -17.05
N VAL A 77 -0.07 -8.33 -16.55
CA VAL A 77 -0.32 -9.69 -17.03
C VAL A 77 -1.09 -10.44 -15.95
N GLN A 78 -1.99 -11.33 -16.35
CA GLN A 78 -2.68 -12.23 -15.43
C GLN A 78 -2.00 -13.60 -15.45
N VAL A 79 -1.44 -14.03 -14.32
CA VAL A 79 -0.81 -15.35 -14.13
C VAL A 79 -1.57 -16.05 -13.01
N ASP A 80 -2.17 -17.22 -13.30
CA ASP A 80 -2.99 -17.98 -12.34
C ASP A 80 -4.05 -17.14 -11.60
N GLY A 81 -4.74 -16.26 -12.33
CA GLY A 81 -5.77 -15.37 -11.77
C GLY A 81 -5.22 -14.17 -10.98
N ARG A 82 -3.90 -14.02 -10.87
CA ARG A 82 -3.25 -12.92 -10.15
C ARG A 82 -2.76 -11.87 -11.13
N LYS A 83 -3.03 -10.59 -10.83
CA LYS A 83 -2.49 -9.46 -11.59
C LYS A 83 -1.03 -9.24 -11.22
N MET A 84 -0.16 -9.33 -12.22
CA MET A 84 1.28 -9.20 -12.13
C MET A 84 1.73 -8.05 -13.03
N ILE A 85 2.62 -7.20 -12.52
CA ILE A 85 3.22 -6.10 -13.26
C ILE A 85 4.60 -6.58 -13.67
N SER A 86 4.81 -6.81 -14.97
CA SER A 86 6.11 -7.27 -15.47
C SER A 86 7.18 -6.22 -15.20
N ARG A 87 8.45 -6.62 -15.17
CA ARG A 87 9.55 -5.66 -15.05
C ARG A 87 9.48 -4.57 -16.11
N LYS A 88 9.26 -4.96 -17.36
CA LYS A 88 9.13 -4.03 -18.49
C LYS A 88 8.03 -3.00 -18.25
N ALA A 89 6.86 -3.42 -17.76
CA ALA A 89 5.75 -2.51 -17.44
C ALA A 89 6.10 -1.54 -16.30
N ALA A 90 6.84 -2.01 -15.29
CA ALA A 90 7.30 -1.17 -14.20
C ALA A 90 8.35 -0.14 -14.66
N GLU A 91 9.29 -0.54 -15.51
CA GLU A 91 10.29 0.33 -16.12
C GLU A 91 9.61 1.39 -17.01
N GLU A 92 8.71 0.98 -17.91
CA GLU A 92 7.95 1.91 -18.76
C GLU A 92 7.13 2.92 -17.94
N PHE A 93 6.59 2.50 -16.80
CA PHE A 93 5.87 3.38 -15.91
C PHE A 93 6.80 4.45 -15.31
N LEU A 94 7.98 4.05 -14.84
CA LEU A 94 9.01 4.95 -14.30
C LEU A 94 9.61 5.86 -15.38
N SER A 95 9.79 5.38 -16.61
CA SER A 95 10.30 6.22 -17.70
C SER A 95 9.28 7.28 -18.16
N ARG A 96 7.98 7.07 -17.93
CA ARG A 96 6.90 7.98 -18.36
C ARG A 96 6.56 9.06 -17.33
N HIS A 97 6.92 8.87 -16.06
CA HIS A 97 6.70 9.84 -15.00
C HIS A 97 8.07 10.35 -14.55
N GLU A 98 8.28 11.68 -14.51
CA GLU A 98 9.53 12.24 -13.98
C GLU A 98 9.84 11.64 -12.61
N VAL A 99 10.89 10.82 -12.57
CA VAL A 99 11.41 10.23 -11.35
C VAL A 99 12.23 11.33 -10.69
N VAL A 100 11.75 11.93 -9.61
CA VAL A 100 12.64 12.64 -8.68
C VAL A 100 13.42 11.54 -7.96
N ALA A 101 14.54 11.14 -8.55
CA ALA A 101 15.46 10.20 -7.93
C ALA A 101 15.99 10.85 -6.66
N THR A 102 15.50 10.44 -5.48
CA THR A 102 16.28 10.63 -4.25
C THR A 102 17.44 9.65 -4.32
N GLU A 103 18.51 10.08 -4.99
CA GLU A 103 19.82 9.43 -4.96
C GLU A 103 20.38 9.48 -3.53
N GLU A 104 19.98 8.54 -2.67
CA GLU A 104 20.83 8.12 -1.57
C GLU A 104 20.93 6.59 -1.60
N LEU A 105 21.85 6.12 -2.44
CA LEU A 105 22.43 4.79 -2.36
C LEU A 105 22.71 4.46 -0.87
N PRO A 106 22.26 3.31 -0.35
CA PRO A 106 22.58 2.92 1.02
C PRO A 106 24.10 2.77 1.12
N LYS A 107 24.74 3.71 1.83
CA LYS A 107 26.16 3.63 2.14
C LYS A 107 26.40 2.30 2.82
N LEU A 108 27.19 1.43 2.18
CA LEU A 108 27.70 0.21 2.79
C LEU A 108 28.38 0.60 4.10
N VAL A 109 27.74 0.26 5.21
CA VAL A 109 28.31 0.40 6.55
C VAL A 109 29.54 -0.51 6.59
N ARG A 110 30.73 0.09 6.65
CA ARG A 110 31.96 -0.62 6.99
C ARG A 110 31.80 -1.13 8.42
N ILE A 111 31.67 -2.44 8.56
CA ILE A 111 31.86 -3.14 9.83
C ILE A 111 33.32 -2.91 10.23
N VAL A 112 33.53 -2.28 11.39
CA VAL A 112 34.80 -2.28 12.13
C VAL A 112 34.60 -3.17 13.35
#